data_AF-A0AAN8TG46-F1
#
_entry.id   AF-A0AAN8TG46-F1
#
_cell.length_a   1.000
_cell.length_b   1.000
_cell.length_c   1.000
_cell.angle_alpha   90.00
_cell.angle_beta   90.00
_cell.angle_gamma   90.00
#
_symmetry.space_group_name_H-M   'P 1'
#
loop_
_entity.id
_entity.type
_entity.pdbx_description
1 polymer ?
#
loop_
_entity_poly.entity_id
_entity_poly.type
_entity_poly.pdbx_seq_one_letter_code
_entity_poly.pdbx_strand_id
1 'polypeptide(L)'
;MDYQLIRTVHACLTYASFIEETMYPEGEFTNIRNAAHIVWEELEIHQKWLDEDLQKPTLEGKTPRETLEMFTGIASKKVMDFKQTTDGRMLDNPLNWTVRIIAANSMYKIGKAILLFLHSEGHNDLVDEKLLKRLSITIADILSACFTNLPRAITMACNSGAIEEREKSVHRAALLVGKTEEILKIIQHHELPNINADQSAYSDQVNLTRQLTNLVPVIPFNSEIQI
;
A
#
# COMPACT_ATOMS: atom_id res chain seq x y z
N MET A 1 -6.77 -12.54 12.80
CA MET A 1 -6.38 -11.29 12.12
C MET A 1 -6.79 -10.13 13.02
N ASP A 2 -5.93 -9.15 13.26
CA ASP A 2 -6.22 -8.02 14.15
C ASP A 2 -7.31 -7.12 13.52
N TYR A 3 -8.51 -7.11 14.11
CA TYR A 3 -9.66 -6.35 13.63
C TYR A 3 -9.37 -4.84 13.56
N GLN A 4 -8.51 -4.32 14.45
CA GLN A 4 -8.13 -2.91 14.45
C GLN A 4 -7.26 -2.57 13.24
N LEU A 5 -6.32 -3.46 12.88
CA LEU A 5 -5.47 -3.30 11.71
C LEU A 5 -6.31 -3.30 10.43
N ILE A 6 -7.20 -4.27 10.25
CA ILE A 6 -8.07 -4.36 9.06
C ILE A 6 -8.89 -3.08 8.90
N ARG A 7 -9.56 -2.63 9.97
CA ARG A 7 -10.40 -1.42 9.93
C ARG A 7 -9.60 -0.17 9.60
N THR A 8 -8.37 -0.07 10.13
CA THR A 8 -7.47 1.05 9.85
C THR A 8 -7.05 1.04 8.39
N VAL A 9 -6.65 -0.10 7.84
CA VAL A 9 -6.27 -0.23 6.44
C VAL A 9 -7.44 0.08 5.52
N HIS A 10 -8.64 -0.44 5.81
CA HIS A 10 -9.86 -0.12 5.06
C HIS A 10 -10.11 1.40 4.98
N ALA A 11 -10.02 2.09 6.12
CA ALA A 11 -10.18 3.53 6.17
C ALA A 11 -9.10 4.23 5.34
N CYS A 12 -7.83 3.84 5.49
CA CYS A 12 -6.71 4.41 4.75
C CYS A 12 -6.82 4.21 3.23
N LEU A 13 -7.31 3.06 2.77
CA LEU A 13 -7.56 2.79 1.35
C LEU A 13 -8.60 3.74 0.75
N THR A 14 -9.56 4.22 1.55
CA THR A 14 -10.53 5.23 1.10
C THR A 14 -9.83 6.55 0.77
N TYR A 15 -8.86 6.98 1.58
CA TYR A 15 -8.06 8.19 1.30
C TYR A 15 -7.15 7.97 0.10
N ALA A 16 -6.49 6.82 0.01
CA ALA A 16 -5.61 6.49 -1.12
C ALA A 16 -6.39 6.50 -2.45
N SER A 17 -7.59 5.90 -2.47
CA SER A 17 -8.48 5.91 -3.64
C SER A 17 -8.87 7.33 -4.04
N PHE A 18 -9.23 8.19 -3.08
CA PHE A 18 -9.54 9.59 -3.35
C PHE A 18 -8.34 10.35 -3.97
N ILE A 19 -7.14 10.15 -3.43
CA ILE A 19 -5.91 10.77 -3.94
C ILE A 19 -5.67 10.32 -5.38
N GLU A 20 -5.71 9.02 -5.62
CA GLU A 20 -5.45 8.43 -6.94
C GLU A 20 -6.47 8.87 -7.98
N GLU A 21 -7.77 8.83 -7.66
CA GLU A 21 -8.86 9.25 -8.56
C GLU A 21 -8.76 10.73 -8.92
N THR A 22 -8.40 11.58 -7.95
CA THR A 22 -8.34 13.03 -8.16
C THR A 22 -7.10 13.44 -8.95
N MET A 23 -5.95 12.84 -8.66
CA MET A 23 -4.69 13.22 -9.29
C MET A 23 -4.47 12.59 -10.66
N TYR A 24 -5.05 11.41 -10.89
CA TYR A 24 -4.87 10.67 -12.13
C TYR A 24 -6.24 10.23 -12.68
N PRO A 25 -7.13 11.17 -13.03
CA PRO A 25 -8.49 10.84 -13.45
C PRO A 25 -8.54 10.03 -14.76
N GLU A 26 -7.46 10.05 -15.52
CA GLU A 26 -7.29 9.28 -16.74
C GLU A 26 -7.29 7.77 -16.44
N GLY A 27 -7.86 6.99 -17.37
CA GLY A 27 -8.07 5.56 -17.21
C GLY A 27 -6.79 4.72 -17.19
N GLU A 28 -5.60 5.32 -17.29
CA GLU A 28 -4.30 4.65 -17.35
C GLU A 28 -4.03 3.76 -16.13
N PHE A 29 -4.49 4.19 -14.94
CA PHE A 29 -4.29 3.46 -13.68
C PHE A 29 -5.47 2.55 -13.30
N THR A 30 -6.48 2.41 -14.17
CA THR A 30 -7.70 1.63 -13.89
C THR A 30 -7.39 0.20 -13.46
N ASN A 31 -6.48 -0.48 -14.15
CA ASN A 31 -6.13 -1.86 -13.81
C ASN A 31 -5.44 -1.98 -12.44
N ILE A 32 -4.64 -0.99 -12.05
CA ILE A 32 -3.98 -0.96 -10.74
C ILE A 32 -5.01 -0.74 -9.64
N ARG A 33 -5.92 0.22 -9.81
CA ARG A 33 -7.02 0.48 -8.86
C ARG A 33 -7.91 -0.74 -8.69
N ASN A 34 -8.30 -1.36 -9.80
CA ASN A 34 -9.10 -2.59 -9.79
C ASN A 34 -8.36 -3.73 -9.09
N ALA A 35 -7.03 -3.83 -9.25
CA ALA A 35 -6.23 -4.84 -8.57
C ALA A 35 -6.22 -4.63 -7.06
N ALA A 36 -6.03 -3.38 -6.60
CA ALA A 36 -6.10 -3.05 -5.18
C ALA A 36 -7.49 -3.36 -4.59
N HIS A 37 -8.56 -2.98 -5.30
CA HIS A 37 -9.94 -3.23 -4.87
C HIS A 37 -10.24 -4.73 -4.75
N ILE A 38 -9.96 -5.51 -5.80
CA ILE A 38 -10.20 -6.96 -5.82
C ILE A 38 -9.39 -7.66 -4.73
N VAL A 39 -8.11 -7.34 -4.58
CA VAL A 39 -7.27 -7.95 -3.53
C VAL A 39 -7.80 -7.63 -2.14
N TRP A 40 -8.24 -6.39 -1.91
CA TRP A 40 -8.80 -5.99 -0.63
C TRP A 40 -10.12 -6.70 -0.33
N GLU A 41 -11.02 -6.79 -1.31
CA GLU A 41 -12.30 -7.50 -1.19
C GLU A 41 -12.11 -9.01 -0.97
N GLU A 42 -11.19 -9.64 -1.71
CA GLU A 42 -10.81 -11.04 -1.52
C GLU A 42 -10.28 -11.28 -0.10
N LEU A 43 -9.44 -10.39 0.42
CA LEU A 43 -8.85 -10.51 1.74
C LEU A 43 -9.89 -10.30 2.85
N GLU A 44 -10.65 -9.22 2.79
CA GLU A 44 -11.58 -8.78 3.84
C GLU A 44 -12.81 -9.69 3.94
N ILE A 45 -13.41 -10.04 2.80
CA ILE A 45 -14.67 -10.79 2.74
C ILE A 45 -14.42 -12.28 2.62
N HIS A 46 -13.53 -12.65 1.69
CA HIS A 46 -13.37 -14.05 1.28
C HIS A 46 -12.22 -14.75 1.98
N GLN A 47 -11.40 -14.02 2.75
CA GLN A 47 -10.18 -14.50 3.37
C GLN A 47 -9.29 -15.24 2.35
N LYS A 48 -9.19 -14.65 1.17
CA LYS A 48 -8.38 -15.13 0.05
C LYS A 48 -7.31 -14.11 -0.30
N TRP A 49 -6.28 -14.59 -0.98
CA TRP A 49 -5.30 -13.73 -1.63
C TRP A 49 -4.93 -14.32 -3.00
N LEU A 50 -5.37 -13.69 -4.10
CA LEU A 50 -5.20 -14.18 -5.48
C LEU A 50 -5.88 -15.53 -5.72
N ASP A 51 -7.15 -15.61 -5.35
CA ASP A 51 -7.97 -16.84 -5.34
C ASP A 51 -7.50 -17.92 -4.35
N GLU A 52 -6.35 -17.75 -3.68
CA GLU A 52 -5.82 -18.73 -2.73
C GLU A 52 -6.44 -18.50 -1.35
N ASP A 53 -7.09 -19.53 -0.81
CA ASP A 53 -7.69 -19.50 0.52
C ASP A 53 -6.61 -19.42 1.62
N LEU A 54 -6.73 -18.39 2.49
CA LEU A 54 -5.85 -18.17 3.63
C LEU A 54 -6.14 -19.14 4.80
N GLN A 55 -7.26 -19.86 4.76
CA GLN A 55 -7.62 -20.90 5.72
C GLN A 55 -7.47 -22.33 5.17
N LYS A 56 -6.86 -22.50 4.00
CA LYS A 56 -6.77 -23.83 3.37
C LYS A 56 -6.04 -24.85 4.28
N PRO A 57 -6.46 -26.13 4.30
CA PRO A 57 -5.86 -27.16 5.15
C PRO A 57 -4.35 -27.33 5.00
N THR A 58 -3.80 -27.03 3.81
CA THR A 58 -2.34 -27.07 3.59
C THR A 58 -1.54 -26.01 4.38
N LEU A 59 -2.22 -25.10 5.09
CA LEU A 59 -1.64 -24.15 6.02
C LEU A 59 -1.67 -24.64 7.47
N GLU A 60 -2.36 -25.73 7.76
CA GLU A 60 -2.41 -26.31 9.09
C GLU A 60 -0.99 -26.73 9.53
N GLY A 61 -0.58 -26.26 10.71
CA GLY A 61 0.75 -26.50 11.26
C GLY A 61 1.89 -25.65 10.66
N LYS A 62 1.61 -24.80 9.66
CA LYS A 62 2.62 -23.86 9.13
C LYS A 62 2.75 -22.64 10.02
N THR A 63 3.99 -22.19 10.18
CA THR A 63 4.30 -20.89 10.78
C THR A 63 3.81 -19.74 9.87
N PRO A 64 3.57 -18.54 10.42
CA PRO A 64 3.33 -17.32 9.64
C PRO A 64 4.38 -17.06 8.56
N ARG A 65 5.67 -17.36 8.84
CA ARG A 65 6.75 -17.24 7.86
C ARG A 65 6.58 -18.23 6.70
N GLU A 66 6.39 -19.52 6.98
CA GLU A 66 6.19 -20.53 5.94
C GLU A 66 4.92 -20.25 5.12
N THR A 67 3.89 -19.71 5.77
CA THR A 67 2.67 -19.22 5.12
C THR A 67 3.01 -18.12 4.13
N LEU A 68 3.75 -17.09 4.55
CA LEU A 68 4.20 -16.00 3.68
C LEU A 68 5.10 -16.49 2.53
N GLU A 69 6.01 -17.43 2.79
CA GLU A 69 6.87 -18.05 1.77
C GLU A 69 6.05 -18.78 0.71
N MET A 70 5.07 -19.58 1.12
CA MET A 70 4.17 -20.29 0.21
C MET A 70 3.40 -19.31 -0.68
N PHE A 71 2.78 -18.30 -0.09
CA PHE A 71 2.00 -17.29 -0.80
C PHE A 71 2.87 -16.45 -1.76
N THR A 72 4.07 -16.06 -1.32
CA THR A 72 5.06 -15.37 -2.17
C THR A 72 5.48 -16.25 -3.34
N GLY A 73 5.66 -17.55 -3.12
CA GLY A 73 5.99 -18.53 -4.15
C GLY A 73 4.89 -18.70 -5.20
N ILE A 74 3.63 -18.78 -4.77
CA ILE A 74 2.47 -18.84 -5.68
C ILE A 74 2.41 -17.59 -6.56
N ALA A 75 2.55 -16.41 -5.96
CA ALA A 75 2.56 -15.14 -6.68
C ALA A 75 3.73 -15.05 -7.68
N SER A 76 4.93 -15.47 -7.25
CA SER A 76 6.12 -15.55 -8.11
C SER A 76 5.87 -16.42 -9.32
N LYS A 77 5.30 -17.62 -9.13
CA LYS A 77 4.99 -18.55 -10.22
C LYS A 77 4.01 -17.92 -11.21
N LYS A 78 2.90 -17.34 -10.74
CA LYS A 78 1.93 -16.65 -11.62
C LYS A 78 2.59 -15.56 -12.48
N VAL A 79 3.48 -14.76 -11.90
CA VAL A 79 4.20 -13.68 -12.62
C VAL A 79 5.20 -14.25 -13.62
N MET A 80 5.93 -15.32 -13.27
CA MET A 80 6.89 -15.97 -14.18
C MET A 80 6.18 -16.63 -15.37
N ASP A 81 5.09 -17.35 -15.13
CA ASP A 81 4.30 -18.00 -16.18
C ASP A 81 3.75 -16.95 -17.17
N PHE A 82 3.26 -15.81 -16.65
CA PHE A 82 2.86 -14.67 -17.48
C PHE A 82 4.02 -14.12 -18.32
N LYS A 83 5.19 -13.90 -17.72
CA LYS A 83 6.37 -13.38 -18.43
C LYS A 83 6.87 -14.32 -19.54
N GLN A 84 6.72 -15.63 -19.37
CA GLN A 84 7.14 -16.61 -20.38
C GLN A 84 6.17 -16.71 -21.57
N THR A 85 4.89 -16.35 -21.36
CA THR A 85 3.82 -16.53 -22.34
C THR A 85 3.38 -15.24 -23.03
N THR A 86 3.92 -14.10 -22.62
CA THR A 86 3.49 -12.76 -23.07
C THR A 86 4.55 -12.08 -23.94
N ASP A 87 4.11 -11.33 -24.95
CA ASP A 87 4.98 -10.50 -25.80
C ASP A 87 5.80 -9.51 -24.94
N GLY A 88 7.10 -9.40 -25.24
CA GLY A 88 8.01 -8.49 -24.55
C GLY A 88 7.51 -7.04 -24.48
N ARG A 89 6.82 -6.53 -25.51
CA ARG A 89 6.26 -5.16 -25.51
C ARG A 89 5.19 -4.94 -24.45
N MET A 90 4.44 -5.98 -24.07
CA MET A 90 3.46 -5.90 -22.98
C MET A 90 4.14 -5.94 -21.60
N LEU A 91 5.34 -6.52 -21.50
CA LEU A 91 6.10 -6.57 -20.25
C LEU A 91 6.71 -5.22 -19.87
N ASP A 92 6.97 -4.36 -20.85
CA ASP A 92 7.61 -3.06 -20.67
C ASP A 92 6.77 -2.07 -19.84
N ASN A 93 5.44 -2.15 -19.95
CA ASN A 93 4.53 -1.27 -19.21
C ASN A 93 3.58 -2.07 -18.30
N PRO A 94 3.79 -2.04 -16.97
CA PRO A 94 2.91 -2.67 -15.99
C PRO A 94 1.44 -2.21 -16.05
N LEU A 95 1.14 -1.05 -16.63
CA LEU A 95 -0.24 -0.57 -16.84
C LEU A 95 -1.01 -1.45 -17.83
N ASN A 96 -0.30 -2.10 -18.76
CA ASN A 96 -0.87 -3.03 -19.74
C ASN A 96 -1.12 -4.42 -19.15
N TRP A 97 -0.70 -4.67 -17.91
CA TRP A 97 -0.88 -5.98 -17.28
C TRP A 97 -2.33 -6.16 -16.85
N THR A 98 -2.79 -7.41 -16.85
CA THR A 98 -4.13 -7.70 -16.33
C THR A 98 -4.17 -7.50 -14.82
N VAL A 99 -5.36 -7.19 -14.30
CA VAL A 99 -5.63 -6.95 -12.88
C VAL A 99 -5.03 -8.02 -11.97
N ARG A 100 -5.21 -9.31 -12.33
CA ARG A 100 -4.69 -10.45 -11.54
C ARG A 100 -3.16 -10.53 -11.55
N ILE A 101 -2.51 -10.17 -12.65
CA ILE A 101 -1.05 -10.19 -12.74
C ILE A 101 -0.43 -9.01 -11.99
N ILE A 102 -1.08 -7.84 -12.00
CA ILE A 102 -0.69 -6.70 -11.15
C ILE A 102 -0.75 -7.11 -9.69
N ALA A 103 -1.87 -7.68 -9.25
CA ALA A 103 -2.06 -8.18 -7.89
C ALA A 103 -0.99 -9.23 -7.51
N ALA A 104 -0.71 -10.19 -8.40
CA ALA A 104 0.34 -11.19 -8.20
C ALA A 104 1.74 -10.58 -8.06
N ASN A 105 2.06 -9.61 -8.90
CA ASN A 105 3.35 -8.93 -8.85
C ASN A 105 3.52 -8.13 -7.56
N SER A 106 2.47 -7.43 -7.11
CA SER A 106 2.47 -6.71 -5.84
C SER A 106 2.65 -7.64 -4.65
N MET A 107 1.91 -8.75 -4.61
CA MET A 107 2.05 -9.80 -3.59
C MET A 107 3.46 -10.38 -3.55
N TYR A 108 4.01 -10.74 -4.70
CA TYR A 108 5.37 -11.25 -4.80
C TYR A 108 6.41 -10.25 -4.28
N LYS A 109 6.33 -8.98 -4.71
CA LYS A 109 7.28 -7.94 -4.31
C LYS A 109 7.24 -7.66 -2.81
N ILE A 110 6.05 -7.48 -2.25
CA ILE A 110 5.88 -7.20 -0.82
C ILE A 110 6.31 -8.41 0.00
N GLY A 111 5.82 -9.61 -0.35
CA GLY A 111 6.18 -10.84 0.36
C GLY A 111 7.68 -11.10 0.36
N LYS A 112 8.34 -10.96 -0.79
CA LYS A 112 9.80 -11.07 -0.90
C LYS A 112 10.54 -10.03 -0.08
N ALA A 113 10.09 -8.78 -0.07
CA ALA A 113 10.71 -7.72 0.73
C ALA A 113 10.63 -7.99 2.24
N ILE A 114 9.48 -8.49 2.72
CA ILE A 114 9.30 -8.89 4.12
C ILE A 114 10.19 -10.10 4.46
N LEU A 115 10.22 -11.13 3.60
CA LEU A 115 11.06 -12.31 3.83
C LEU A 115 12.56 -11.98 3.86
N LEU A 116 13.04 -11.12 2.95
CA LEU A 116 14.42 -10.65 2.95
C LEU A 116 14.77 -9.92 4.25
N PHE A 117 13.86 -9.09 4.77
CA PHE A 117 14.03 -8.43 6.06
C PHE A 117 14.11 -9.43 7.21
N LEU A 118 13.23 -10.44 7.23
CA LEU A 118 13.26 -11.49 8.25
C LEU A 118 14.56 -12.30 8.20
N HIS A 119 15.12 -12.53 7.01
CA HIS A 119 16.41 -13.21 6.84
C HIS A 119 17.58 -12.39 7.41
N SER A 120 17.58 -11.05 7.22
CA SER A 120 18.65 -10.19 7.75
C SER A 120 18.65 -10.06 9.27
N GLU A 121 17.51 -10.27 9.92
CA GLU A 121 17.30 -10.11 11.37
C GLU A 121 17.64 -11.36 12.21
N GLY A 122 18.14 -12.43 11.56
CA GLY A 122 18.52 -13.69 12.22
C GLY A 122 17.34 -14.56 12.68
N HIS A 123 17.62 -15.83 12.99
CA HIS A 123 16.63 -16.77 13.52
C HIS A 123 16.53 -16.60 15.04
N ASN A 124 15.41 -16.10 15.54
CA ASN A 124 15.08 -16.08 16.97
C ASN A 124 13.60 -16.43 17.18
N ASP A 125 13.22 -16.78 18.40
CA ASP A 125 11.89 -17.32 18.74
C ASP A 125 10.71 -16.33 18.57
N LEU A 126 10.99 -15.10 18.09
CA LEU A 126 10.01 -14.01 17.92
C LEU A 126 9.70 -13.73 16.44
N VAL A 127 9.86 -14.73 15.55
CA VAL A 127 9.63 -14.56 14.10
C VAL A 127 8.25 -14.00 13.79
N ASP A 128 7.22 -14.43 14.52
CA ASP A 128 5.83 -14.05 14.25
C ASP A 128 5.55 -12.60 14.61
N GLU A 129 6.07 -12.12 15.75
CA GLU A 129 5.97 -10.71 16.14
C GLU A 129 6.76 -9.81 15.18
N LYS A 130 7.96 -10.24 14.79
CA LYS A 130 8.78 -9.52 13.79
C LYS A 130 8.06 -9.42 12.45
N LEU A 131 7.40 -10.49 12.01
CA LEU A 131 6.64 -10.53 10.76
C LEU A 131 5.47 -9.55 10.82
N LEU A 132 4.63 -9.63 11.87
CA LEU A 132 3.49 -8.73 12.01
C LEU A 132 3.94 -7.27 12.09
N LYS A 133 4.98 -6.98 12.89
CA LYS A 133 5.56 -5.64 12.99
C LYS A 133 6.06 -5.14 11.63
N ARG A 134 6.78 -5.98 10.88
CA ARG A 134 7.30 -5.60 9.56
C ARG A 134 6.18 -5.36 8.54
N LEU A 135 5.14 -6.18 8.57
CA LEU A 135 3.95 -6.00 7.74
C LEU A 135 3.27 -4.65 8.04
N SER A 136 3.03 -4.36 9.32
CA SER A 136 2.44 -3.09 9.75
C SER A 136 3.28 -1.87 9.34
N ILE A 137 4.61 -1.94 9.49
CA ILE A 137 5.52 -0.88 9.03
C ILE A 137 5.43 -0.72 7.51
N THR A 138 5.45 -1.82 6.76
CA THR A 138 5.37 -1.77 5.29
C THR A 138 4.06 -1.13 4.81
N ILE A 139 2.94 -1.46 5.46
CA ILE A 139 1.64 -0.84 5.19
C ILE A 139 1.67 0.66 5.52
N ALA A 140 2.21 1.03 6.69
CA ALA A 140 2.31 2.43 7.11
C ALA A 140 3.20 3.25 6.18
N ASP A 141 4.33 2.72 5.72
CA ASP A 141 5.24 3.39 4.79
C ASP A 141 4.55 3.65 3.44
N ILE A 142 3.86 2.66 2.88
CA ILE A 142 3.12 2.78 1.61
C ILE A 142 2.01 3.83 1.73
N LEU A 143 1.21 3.77 2.80
CA LEU A 143 0.12 4.72 3.03
C LEU A 143 0.63 6.13 3.31
N SER A 144 1.70 6.28 4.09
CA SER A 144 2.32 7.57 4.38
C SER A 144 2.83 8.22 3.10
N ALA A 145 3.52 7.46 2.24
CA ALA A 145 3.97 7.93 0.94
C ALA A 145 2.78 8.37 0.07
N CYS A 146 1.69 7.60 0.04
CA CYS A 146 0.46 7.97 -0.65
C CYS A 146 -0.12 9.30 -0.11
N PHE A 147 -0.21 9.44 1.22
CA PHE A 147 -0.83 10.60 1.87
C PHE A 147 -0.03 11.90 1.75
N THR A 148 1.25 11.85 1.39
CA THR A 148 1.99 13.07 1.02
C THR A 148 1.33 13.84 -0.12
N ASN A 149 0.54 13.15 -0.95
CA ASN A 149 -0.20 13.73 -2.07
C ASN A 149 -1.59 14.29 -1.68
N LEU A 150 -2.06 14.03 -0.45
CA LEU A 150 -3.41 14.41 -0.01
C LEU A 150 -3.68 15.92 -0.10
N PRO A 151 -2.78 16.83 0.33
CA PRO A 151 -3.01 18.27 0.20
C PRO A 151 -3.21 18.72 -1.26
N ARG A 152 -2.43 18.11 -2.18
CA ARG A 152 -2.54 18.37 -3.62
C ARG A 152 -3.85 17.85 -4.18
N ALA A 153 -4.24 16.62 -3.83
CA ALA A 153 -5.53 16.05 -4.24
C ALA A 153 -6.69 16.92 -3.77
N ILE A 154 -6.71 17.38 -2.52
CA ILE A 154 -7.74 18.30 -2.02
C ILE A 154 -7.76 19.61 -2.81
N THR A 155 -6.58 20.18 -3.11
CA THR A 155 -6.49 21.41 -3.91
C THR A 155 -7.06 21.23 -5.32
N MET A 156 -6.75 20.10 -5.97
CA MET A 156 -7.28 19.78 -7.30
C MET A 156 -8.79 19.55 -7.27
N ALA A 157 -9.28 18.80 -6.27
CA ALA A 157 -10.70 18.58 -6.02
C ALA A 157 -11.49 19.90 -5.93
N CYS A 158 -10.99 20.83 -5.10
CA CYS A 158 -11.59 22.13 -4.86
C CYS A 158 -11.57 23.08 -6.08
N ASN A 159 -10.72 22.80 -7.06
CA ASN A 159 -10.52 23.63 -8.26
C ASN A 159 -11.02 22.95 -9.55
N SER A 160 -11.75 21.83 -9.44
CA SER A 160 -12.31 21.14 -10.61
C SER A 160 -13.34 22.02 -11.36
N GLY A 161 -13.30 21.95 -12.69
CA GLY A 161 -13.95 22.94 -13.57
C GLY A 161 -15.47 22.78 -13.74
N ALA A 162 -16.02 21.59 -13.51
CA ALA A 162 -17.46 21.34 -13.54
C ALA A 162 -18.05 21.48 -12.12
N ILE A 163 -19.10 22.28 -11.95
CA ILE A 163 -19.69 22.60 -10.64
C ILE A 163 -20.14 21.34 -9.89
N GLU A 164 -20.75 20.36 -10.58
CA GLU A 164 -21.21 19.10 -9.98
C GLU A 164 -20.05 18.19 -9.53
N GLU A 165 -18.98 18.13 -10.33
CA GLU A 165 -17.77 17.38 -9.95
C GLU A 165 -17.01 18.08 -8.83
N ARG A 166 -17.03 19.42 -8.81
CA ARG A 166 -16.51 20.23 -7.70
C ARG A 166 -17.29 20.01 -6.43
N GLU A 167 -18.62 20.00 -6.48
CA GLU A 167 -19.47 19.75 -5.31
C GLU A 167 -19.22 18.35 -4.71
N LYS A 168 -19.25 17.30 -5.55
CA LYS A 168 -18.94 15.93 -5.11
C LYS A 168 -17.53 15.83 -4.53
N SER A 169 -16.54 16.41 -5.20
CA SER A 169 -15.13 16.31 -4.81
C SER A 169 -14.84 17.11 -3.53
N VAL A 170 -15.39 18.32 -3.39
CA VAL A 170 -15.32 19.14 -2.17
C VAL A 170 -16.05 18.46 -1.01
N HIS A 171 -17.23 17.87 -1.24
CA HIS A 171 -17.94 17.12 -0.21
C HIS A 171 -17.12 15.93 0.29
N ARG A 172 -16.52 15.16 -0.64
CA ARG A 172 -15.66 14.02 -0.30
C ARG A 172 -14.40 14.46 0.45
N ALA A 173 -13.76 15.56 0.03
CA ALA A 173 -12.63 16.16 0.73
C ALA A 173 -13.00 16.65 2.14
N ALA A 174 -14.14 17.34 2.29
CA ALA A 174 -14.64 17.81 3.59
C ALA A 174 -14.94 16.64 4.54
N LEU A 175 -15.52 15.54 4.03
CA LEU A 175 -15.76 14.33 4.80
C LEU A 175 -14.45 13.66 5.25
N LEU A 176 -13.45 13.61 4.36
CA LEU A 176 -12.13 13.06 4.68
C LEU A 176 -11.40 13.92 5.72
N VAL A 177 -11.49 15.25 5.62
CA VAL A 177 -10.95 16.19 6.63
C VAL A 177 -11.68 16.07 7.97
N GLY A 178 -13.01 15.93 7.96
CA GLY A 178 -13.78 15.72 9.20
C GLY A 178 -13.42 14.40 9.90
N LYS A 179 -13.18 13.33 9.14
CA LYS A 179 -12.72 12.04 9.69
C LYS A 179 -11.29 12.11 10.24
N THR A 180 -10.39 12.88 9.64
CA THR A 180 -9.06 13.11 10.22
C THR A 180 -9.11 14.01 11.46
N GLU A 181 -10.10 14.91 11.58
CA GLU A 181 -10.34 15.69 12.80
C GLU A 181 -10.78 14.81 13.99
N GLU A 182 -11.62 13.79 13.77
CA GLU A 182 -11.96 12.80 14.80
C GLU A 182 -10.73 12.00 15.25
N ILE A 183 -9.88 11.59 14.31
CA ILE A 183 -8.61 10.91 14.62
C ILE A 183 -7.69 11.83 15.43
N LEU A 184 -7.57 13.11 15.06
CA LEU A 184 -6.79 14.10 15.81
C LEU A 184 -7.34 14.34 17.22
N LYS A 185 -8.67 14.37 17.40
CA LYS A 185 -9.31 14.47 18.72
C LYS A 185 -8.99 13.26 19.59
N ILE A 186 -9.04 12.04 19.02
CA ILE A 186 -8.67 10.81 19.74
C ILE A 186 -7.19 10.84 20.16
N ILE A 187 -6.30 11.32 19.27
CA ILE A 187 -4.86 11.46 19.58
C ILE A 187 -4.61 12.54 20.64
N GLN A 188 -5.36 13.64 20.63
CA GLN A 188 -5.22 14.72 21.62
C GLN A 188 -5.74 14.34 23.02
N HIS A 189 -6.70 13.43 23.12
CA HIS A 189 -7.25 12.97 24.40
C HIS A 189 -6.46 11.79 25.01
N HIS A 190 -5.60 11.13 24.23
CA HIS A 190 -4.60 10.20 24.74
C HIS A 190 -3.34 10.97 25.08
N GLU A 191 -3.00 11.13 26.36
CA GLU A 191 -1.66 11.57 26.75
C GLU A 191 -0.62 10.64 26.13
N LEU A 192 0.07 11.10 25.10
CA LEU A 192 1.19 10.39 24.51
C LEU A 192 2.28 10.25 25.59
N PRO A 193 2.85 9.05 25.79
CA PRO A 193 3.99 8.90 26.70
C PRO A 193 5.08 9.86 26.23
N ASN A 194 5.58 10.65 27.17
CA ASN A 194 6.60 11.67 26.95
C ASN A 194 7.88 11.04 26.40
N ILE A 195 8.02 11.01 25.07
CA ILE A 195 9.24 10.57 24.41
C ILE A 195 10.20 11.76 24.48
N ASN A 196 11.04 11.76 25.52
CA ASN A 196 12.23 12.61 25.55
C ASN A 196 13.03 12.37 24.26
N ALA A 197 13.19 13.44 23.50
CA ALA A 197 13.93 13.47 22.25
C ALA A 197 15.41 13.16 22.50
N ASP A 198 15.82 11.93 22.24
CA ASP A 198 17.21 11.65 21.89
C ASP A 198 17.36 11.86 20.38
N GLN A 199 18.03 12.95 20.02
CA GLN A 199 18.13 13.51 18.67
C GLN A 199 18.98 12.67 17.70
N SER A 200 19.50 11.53 18.14
CA SER A 200 20.32 10.63 17.32
C SER A 200 19.50 9.72 16.38
N ALA A 201 18.31 9.29 16.78
CA ALA A 201 17.51 8.31 16.01
C ALA A 201 16.76 8.90 14.79
N TYR A 202 16.48 10.21 14.81
CA TYR A 202 15.74 10.88 13.74
C TYR A 202 16.57 11.02 12.44
N SER A 203 17.89 11.20 12.58
CA SER A 203 18.79 11.39 11.44
C SER A 203 19.01 10.11 10.63
N ASP A 204 19.00 8.95 11.30
CA ASP A 204 19.21 7.66 10.65
C ASP A 204 17.96 7.19 9.86
N GLN A 205 16.76 7.56 10.35
CA GLN A 205 15.49 7.25 9.69
C GLN A 205 15.31 8.03 8.36
N VAL A 206 15.80 9.27 8.29
CA VAL A 206 15.81 10.09 7.07
C VAL A 206 16.72 9.49 5.99
N ASN A 207 17.87 8.94 6.39
CA ASN A 207 18.83 8.33 5.45
C ASN A 207 18.31 7.02 4.85
N LEU A 208 17.60 6.20 5.62
CA LEU A 208 16.99 4.95 5.13
C LEU A 208 15.83 5.24 4.17
N THR A 209 15.02 6.26 4.48
CA THR A 209 13.91 6.73 3.63
C THR A 209 14.39 7.20 2.26
N ARG A 210 15.58 7.84 2.21
CA ARG A 210 16.25 8.29 0.97
C ARG A 210 16.79 7.15 0.11
N GLN A 211 17.14 6.01 0.71
CA GLN A 211 17.58 4.82 -0.04
C GLN A 211 16.39 4.05 -0.62
N LEU A 212 15.26 3.99 0.09
CA LEU A 212 14.04 3.32 -0.37
C LEU A 212 13.34 4.07 -1.52
N THR A 213 13.41 5.40 -1.55
CA THR A 213 12.90 6.23 -2.65
C THR A 213 13.64 6.01 -3.97
N ASN A 214 14.88 5.52 -3.95
CA ASN A 214 15.67 5.21 -5.15
C ASN A 214 15.34 3.82 -5.76
N LEU A 215 14.51 3.00 -5.08
CA LEU A 215 14.13 1.65 -5.51
C LEU A 215 12.69 1.56 -6.03
N VAL A 216 11.90 2.63 -5.84
CA VAL A 216 10.62 2.83 -6.52
C VAL A 216 10.91 3.66 -7.76
N PRO A 217 10.32 3.37 -8.94
CA PRO A 217 10.46 4.25 -10.10
C PRO A 217 9.92 5.63 -9.71
N VAL A 218 10.83 6.57 -9.44
CA VAL A 218 10.52 7.98 -9.35
C VAL A 218 10.07 8.39 -10.74
N ILE A 219 8.77 8.65 -10.92
CA ILE A 219 8.29 9.35 -12.11
C ILE A 219 9.01 10.70 -12.12
N PRO A 220 9.80 11.03 -13.15
CA PRO A 220 10.61 12.23 -13.14
C PRO A 220 9.70 13.46 -13.05
N PHE A 221 10.00 14.32 -12.07
CA PHE A 221 9.55 15.70 -12.04
C PHE A 221 10.17 16.42 -13.23
N ASN A 222 9.40 16.63 -14.30
CA ASN A 222 9.73 17.69 -15.25
C ASN A 222 9.24 19.02 -14.67
N SER A 223 10.10 19.66 -13.88
CA SER A 223 10.09 21.10 -13.72
C SER A 223 10.71 21.71 -14.98
N GLU A 224 9.88 22.25 -15.87
CA GLU A 224 10.16 23.40 -16.74
C GLU A 224 9.09 23.51 -17.84
N ILE A 225 8.11 24.39 -17.63
CA ILE A 225 7.57 25.23 -18.71
C ILE A 225 7.44 26.64 -18.12
N GLN A 226 8.43 27.48 -18.40
CA GLN A 226 8.24 28.93 -18.37
C GLN A 226 7.49 29.32 -19.65
N ILE A 227 6.38 30.03 -19.46
CA ILE A 227 5.60 30.90 -20.38
C ILE A 227 5.60 30.50 -21.86
#